data_AF-A0A522D8A7-F1
#
_entry.id   AF-A0A522D8A7-F1
#
_cell.length_a   1.000
_cell.length_b   1.000
_cell.length_c   1.000
_cell.angle_alpha   90.00
_cell.angle_beta   90.00
_cell.angle_gamma   90.00
#
_symmetry.space_group_name_H-M   'P 1'
#
loop_
_entity.id
_entity.type
_entity.pdbx_description
1 polymer ?
#
loop_
_entity_poly.entity_id
_entity_poly.type
_entity_poly.pdbx_seq_one_letter_code
_entity_poly.pdbx_strand_id
1 'polypeptide(L)'
;MAMAGRSVDSAEARHGLFQDALADWTNDDVLQTKEARAALGARHPTALRVLDWPELRALFAKYDPPATQHGLRDRRFGLLSVAVAALGLVLALASPLAIGAERAVEMLAAALVVAGLAIMGFHRLGAKSKSRALGQRFGAERVRALYFQAVLANLDLVSRAMTDDAALGEWKMARGRLLDHLPEPEDLPGQVPKLAGPVDDDAEAWVAPEWSNPPPPPEPSAQLELLLRLLRGQRMDGQIDYVERKLGASLGAPGQRAAVVRMLSRLLLGAAGVTGAIAAVLVLGMGRALGDTDVKLALEVTAGAVVAVMALAMLNDGRLLAGDAERYAAYLAAVSKARTRFDRGGVAEKLTALREMEVICYRDLRAFIGAHWRSR
;
A
#
# COMPACT_ATOMS: atom_id res chain seq x y z
N MET A 1 35.09 10.85 -11.53
CA MET A 1 33.79 10.52 -12.16
C MET A 1 32.72 11.26 -11.37
N ALA A 2 32.32 12.44 -11.84
CA ALA A 2 31.41 13.33 -11.12
C ALA A 2 30.01 12.71 -11.11
N MET A 3 29.45 12.43 -9.93
CA MET A 3 28.02 12.21 -9.80
C MET A 3 27.33 13.52 -10.18
N ALA A 4 26.70 13.54 -11.35
CA ALA A 4 25.79 14.60 -11.72
C ALA A 4 24.73 14.69 -10.63
N GLY A 5 24.79 15.75 -9.82
CA GLY A 5 23.74 16.10 -8.88
C GLY A 5 22.45 16.23 -9.68
N ARG A 6 21.49 15.34 -9.40
CA ARG A 6 20.13 15.54 -9.89
C ARG A 6 19.67 16.88 -9.33
N SER A 7 19.28 17.80 -10.21
CA SER A 7 18.48 18.96 -9.83
C SER A 7 17.12 18.44 -9.35
N VAL A 8 17.02 18.11 -8.07
CA VAL A 8 15.77 17.69 -7.41
C VAL A 8 14.84 18.90 -7.18
N ASP A 9 15.39 20.11 -7.19
CA ASP A 9 14.71 21.30 -6.66
C ASP A 9 13.60 21.94 -7.51
N SER A 10 13.32 21.47 -8.74
CA SER A 10 12.28 22.10 -9.59
C SER A 10 11.07 21.22 -9.92
N ALA A 11 11.13 19.90 -9.68
CA ALA A 11 10.01 18.98 -9.91
C ALA A 11 9.22 18.62 -8.64
N GLU A 12 9.79 18.86 -7.45
CA GLU A 12 9.04 18.74 -6.17
C GLU A 12 8.04 19.89 -5.94
N ALA A 13 8.08 20.93 -6.78
CA ALA A 13 7.22 22.09 -6.66
C ALA A 13 5.75 21.76 -7.02
N ARG A 14 4.94 21.62 -5.97
CA ARG A 14 3.46 21.65 -5.95
C ARG A 14 2.75 20.34 -6.32
N HIS A 15 3.17 19.23 -5.73
CA HIS A 15 2.18 18.19 -5.49
C HIS A 15 1.15 18.75 -4.50
N GLY A 16 -0.08 18.97 -4.97
CA GLY A 16 -1.13 19.55 -4.14
C GLY A 16 -1.35 18.72 -2.88
N LEU A 17 -1.79 19.36 -1.79
CA LEU A 17 -2.00 18.74 -0.47
C LEU A 17 -2.80 17.40 -0.55
N PHE A 18 -3.65 17.25 -1.58
CA PHE A 18 -4.55 16.11 -1.81
C PHE A 18 -4.09 15.12 -2.90
N GLN A 19 -2.99 15.37 -3.61
CA GLN A 19 -2.52 14.43 -4.64
C GLN A 19 -1.93 13.17 -4.00
N ASP A 20 -2.19 12.01 -4.63
CA ASP A 20 -1.54 10.76 -4.26
C ASP A 20 -0.04 10.91 -4.54
N ALA A 21 0.80 10.77 -3.51
CA ALA A 21 2.26 10.90 -3.62
C ALA A 21 2.90 9.85 -4.56
N LEU A 22 2.11 8.87 -4.99
CA LEU A 22 2.49 7.85 -5.97
C LEU A 22 1.76 7.97 -7.30
N ALA A 23 1.07 9.07 -7.59
CA ALA A 23 0.33 9.23 -8.85
C ALA A 23 1.24 9.12 -10.10
N ASP A 24 2.49 9.55 -9.96
CA ASP A 24 3.57 9.50 -10.96
C ASP A 24 4.51 8.30 -10.78
N TRP A 25 4.32 7.49 -9.73
CA TRP A 25 5.22 6.40 -9.41
C TRP A 25 5.03 5.22 -10.36
N THR A 26 6.01 5.02 -11.23
CA THR A 26 6.15 3.78 -12.01
C THR A 26 7.07 2.85 -11.22
N ASN A 27 6.54 1.74 -10.71
CA ASN A 27 7.38 0.73 -10.07
C ASN A 27 8.16 -0.03 -11.15
N ASP A 28 9.33 0.48 -11.51
CA ASP A 28 10.18 -0.05 -12.58
C ASP A 28 11.25 -1.02 -12.09
N ASP A 29 11.11 -1.56 -10.88
CA ASP A 29 12.04 -2.52 -10.27
C ASP A 29 12.27 -3.78 -11.14
N VAL A 30 11.23 -4.23 -11.86
CA VAL A 30 11.28 -5.33 -12.84
C VAL A 30 11.31 -4.87 -14.31
N LEU A 31 11.73 -3.62 -14.56
CA LEU A 31 11.81 -3.01 -15.90
C LEU A 31 10.46 -3.06 -16.65
N GLN A 32 9.37 -2.76 -15.94
CA GLN A 32 8.00 -2.88 -16.45
C GLN A 32 7.76 -1.95 -17.64
N THR A 33 8.20 -0.68 -17.55
CA THR A 33 7.98 0.33 -18.59
C THR A 33 8.98 0.21 -19.75
N LYS A 34 8.58 0.71 -20.92
CA LYS A 34 9.45 0.77 -22.10
C LYS A 34 10.58 1.77 -21.88
N GLU A 35 10.29 2.84 -21.16
CA GLU A 35 11.18 3.95 -20.82
C GLU A 35 12.30 3.47 -19.90
N ALA A 36 11.99 2.69 -18.85
CA ALA A 36 13.01 2.09 -17.98
C ALA A 36 13.95 1.14 -18.75
N ARG A 37 13.40 0.32 -19.66
CA ARG A 37 14.21 -0.55 -20.53
C ARG A 37 15.11 0.23 -21.47
N ALA A 38 14.58 1.27 -22.12
CA ALA A 38 15.34 2.13 -23.01
C ALA A 38 16.46 2.86 -22.25
N ALA A 39 16.17 3.40 -21.06
CA ALA A 39 17.15 4.07 -20.21
C ALA A 39 18.26 3.10 -19.75
N LEU A 40 17.91 1.88 -19.36
CA LEU A 40 18.91 0.85 -19.00
C LEU A 40 19.73 0.45 -20.23
N GLY A 41 19.10 0.19 -21.37
CA GLY A 41 19.78 -0.21 -22.61
C GLY A 41 20.76 0.84 -23.13
N ALA A 42 20.43 2.12 -23.00
CA ALA A 42 21.31 3.21 -23.39
C ALA A 42 22.57 3.31 -22.52
N ARG A 43 22.48 2.98 -21.22
CA ARG A 43 23.60 3.10 -20.27
C ARG A 43 24.40 1.80 -20.12
N HIS A 44 23.71 0.66 -20.11
CA HIS A 44 24.25 -0.66 -19.77
C HIS A 44 23.64 -1.74 -20.68
N PRO A 45 23.95 -1.74 -21.99
CA PRO A 45 23.35 -2.68 -22.95
C PRO A 45 23.58 -4.15 -22.59
N THR A 46 24.75 -4.49 -22.05
CA THR A 46 25.08 -5.86 -21.59
C THR A 46 24.22 -6.30 -20.41
N ALA A 47 23.89 -5.39 -19.49
CA ALA A 47 23.01 -5.68 -18.36
C ALA A 47 21.54 -5.83 -18.80
N LEU A 48 21.08 -5.01 -19.76
CA LEU A 48 19.72 -5.14 -20.29
C LEU A 48 19.48 -6.54 -20.87
N ARG A 49 20.45 -7.14 -21.56
CA ARG A 49 20.30 -8.48 -22.16
C ARG A 49 19.95 -9.57 -21.13
N VAL A 50 20.43 -9.44 -19.89
CA VAL A 50 20.23 -10.43 -18.83
C VAL A 50 19.12 -10.07 -17.85
N LEU A 51 18.86 -8.78 -17.67
CA LEU A 51 17.79 -8.26 -16.80
C LEU A 51 16.44 -8.11 -17.52
N ASP A 52 16.43 -7.99 -18.85
CA ASP A 52 15.18 -7.96 -19.61
C ASP A 52 14.52 -9.35 -19.61
N TRP A 53 13.35 -9.46 -18.97
CA TRP A 53 12.58 -10.70 -18.84
C TRP A 53 11.13 -10.49 -19.28
N PRO A 54 10.84 -10.56 -20.59
CA PRO A 54 9.51 -10.27 -21.12
C PRO A 54 8.43 -11.25 -20.65
N GLU A 55 8.74 -12.52 -20.46
CA GLU A 55 7.81 -13.55 -20.01
C GLU A 55 7.33 -13.27 -18.58
N LEU A 56 8.25 -12.91 -17.67
CA LEU A 56 7.92 -12.52 -16.30
C LEU A 56 7.06 -11.25 -16.26
N ARG A 57 7.32 -10.27 -17.13
CA ARG A 57 6.46 -9.08 -17.23
C ARG A 57 5.06 -9.39 -17.74
N ALA A 58 4.95 -10.29 -18.71
CA ALA A 58 3.65 -10.73 -19.21
C ALA A 58 2.85 -11.40 -18.09
N LEU A 59 3.51 -12.20 -17.25
CA LEU A 59 2.89 -12.78 -16.05
C LEU A 59 2.52 -11.73 -15.01
N PHE A 60 3.43 -10.79 -14.71
CA PHE A 60 3.19 -9.67 -13.79
C PHE A 60 1.94 -8.85 -14.19
N ALA A 61 1.75 -8.61 -15.50
CA ALA A 61 0.59 -7.90 -16.04
C ALA A 61 -0.74 -8.65 -15.84
N LYS A 62 -0.74 -9.96 -15.55
CA LYS A 62 -1.95 -10.69 -15.15
C LYS A 62 -2.35 -10.39 -13.71
N TYR A 63 -1.38 -10.12 -12.83
CA TYR A 63 -1.59 -9.91 -11.39
C TYR A 63 -1.88 -8.47 -11.00
N ASP A 64 -1.12 -7.52 -11.53
CA ASP A 64 -1.07 -6.15 -11.01
C ASP A 64 -2.32 -5.29 -11.31
N PRO A 65 -2.89 -5.29 -12.53
CA PRO A 65 -4.07 -4.48 -12.82
C PRO A 65 -5.30 -4.87 -11.96
N PRO A 66 -5.66 -6.16 -11.80
CA PRO A 66 -6.77 -6.55 -10.92
C PRO A 66 -6.58 -6.10 -9.46
N ALA A 67 -5.36 -6.22 -8.93
CA ALA A 67 -5.03 -5.80 -7.58
C ALA A 67 -5.19 -4.27 -7.40
N THR A 68 -4.67 -3.49 -8.34
CA THR A 68 -4.72 -2.02 -8.31
C THR A 68 -6.15 -1.49 -8.51
N GLN A 69 -6.92 -2.08 -9.43
CA GLN A 69 -8.30 -1.68 -9.68
C GLN A 69 -9.20 -1.89 -8.46
N HIS A 70 -9.01 -2.96 -7.70
CA HIS A 70 -9.76 -3.19 -6.47
C HIS A 70 -9.50 -2.10 -5.43
N GLY A 71 -8.23 -1.75 -5.18
CA GLY A 71 -7.88 -0.68 -4.25
C GLY A 71 -8.49 0.68 -4.63
N LEU A 72 -8.58 0.99 -5.92
CA LEU A 72 -9.25 2.21 -6.39
C LEU A 72 -10.77 2.17 -6.18
N ARG A 73 -11.41 1.03 -6.45
CA ARG A 73 -12.85 0.85 -6.25
C ARG A 73 -13.22 0.94 -4.78
N ASP A 74 -12.48 0.27 -3.91
CA ASP A 74 -12.69 0.28 -2.46
C ASP A 74 -12.58 1.70 -1.89
N ARG A 75 -11.55 2.45 -2.30
CA ARG A 75 -11.41 3.86 -1.92
C ARG A 75 -12.58 4.71 -2.40
N ARG A 76 -13.04 4.52 -3.64
CA ARG A 76 -14.20 5.25 -4.19
C ARG A 76 -15.49 4.92 -3.45
N PHE A 77 -15.74 3.65 -3.13
CA PHE A 77 -16.92 3.25 -2.37
C PHE A 77 -16.88 3.77 -0.93
N GLY A 78 -15.73 3.69 -0.27
CA GLY A 78 -15.53 4.26 1.06
C GLY A 78 -15.77 5.77 1.06
N LEU A 79 -15.18 6.50 0.12
CA LEU A 79 -15.36 7.95 -0.02
C LEU A 79 -16.82 8.31 -0.34
N LEU A 80 -17.46 7.60 -1.26
CA LEU A 80 -18.86 7.83 -1.63
C LEU A 80 -19.79 7.56 -0.44
N SER A 81 -19.59 6.46 0.29
CA SER A 81 -20.36 6.13 1.50
C SER A 81 -20.25 7.24 2.55
N VAL A 82 -19.03 7.71 2.83
CA VAL A 82 -18.78 8.79 3.78
C VAL A 82 -19.39 10.10 3.29
N ALA A 83 -19.24 10.45 2.02
CA ALA A 83 -19.78 11.68 1.45
C ALA A 83 -21.32 11.71 1.50
N VAL A 84 -21.97 10.59 1.18
CA VAL A 84 -23.43 10.45 1.23
C VAL A 84 -23.94 10.54 2.67
N ALA A 85 -23.29 9.88 3.62
CA ALA A 85 -23.65 9.97 5.04
C ALA A 85 -23.43 11.38 5.59
N ALA A 86 -22.30 12.01 5.27
CA ALA A 86 -21.99 13.37 5.68
C ALA A 86 -23.01 14.39 5.11
N LEU A 87 -23.41 14.24 3.85
CA LEU A 87 -24.45 15.08 3.24
C LEU A 87 -25.78 14.92 3.98
N GLY A 88 -26.16 13.68 4.34
CA GLY A 88 -27.34 13.43 5.16
C GLY A 88 -27.29 14.15 6.50
N LEU A 89 -26.15 14.10 7.21
CA LEU A 89 -25.97 14.82 8.47
C LEU A 89 -26.04 16.35 8.29
N VAL A 90 -25.44 16.89 7.24
CA VAL A 90 -25.52 18.33 6.93
C VAL A 90 -26.96 18.76 6.68
N LEU A 91 -27.74 17.96 5.94
CA LEU A 91 -29.16 18.24 5.70
C LEU A 91 -29.99 18.14 6.98
N ALA A 92 -29.70 17.20 7.87
CA ALA A 92 -30.36 17.13 9.17
C ALA A 92 -30.13 18.41 9.98
N LEU A 93 -28.89 18.90 10.04
CA LEU A 93 -28.54 20.15 10.72
C LEU A 93 -29.20 21.39 10.08
N ALA A 94 -29.37 21.40 8.75
CA ALA A 94 -29.99 22.48 8.01
C ALA A 94 -31.52 22.39 7.98
N SER A 95 -32.12 21.28 8.41
CA SER A 95 -33.57 21.05 8.33
C SER A 95 -34.43 22.13 9.00
N PRO A 96 -34.06 22.75 10.13
CA PRO A 96 -34.86 23.83 10.74
C PRO A 96 -34.92 25.10 9.89
N LEU A 97 -34.00 25.27 8.93
CA LEU A 97 -33.98 26.41 8.01
C LEU A 97 -34.88 26.18 6.79
N ALA A 98 -35.36 24.95 6.58
CA ALA A 98 -36.19 24.57 5.44
C ALA A 98 -37.68 24.85 5.73
N ILE A 99 -38.01 26.12 5.97
CA ILE A 99 -39.36 26.56 6.38
C ILE A 99 -40.42 26.05 5.38
N GLY A 100 -41.36 25.24 5.87
CA GLY A 100 -42.43 24.64 5.07
C GLY A 100 -42.06 23.34 4.33
N ALA A 101 -40.82 22.85 4.47
CA ALA A 101 -40.33 21.61 3.88
C ALA A 101 -39.50 20.77 4.86
N GLU A 102 -39.54 21.08 6.16
CA GLU A 102 -38.68 20.53 7.22
C GLU A 102 -38.73 19.00 7.22
N ARG A 103 -39.95 18.44 7.25
CA ARG A 103 -40.17 16.99 7.26
C ARG A 103 -39.62 16.30 6.01
N ALA A 104 -39.70 16.94 4.84
CA ALA A 104 -39.14 16.39 3.61
C ALA A 104 -37.60 16.37 3.67
N VAL A 105 -37.00 17.43 4.19
CA VAL A 105 -35.53 17.51 4.39
C VAL A 105 -35.05 16.52 5.45
N GLU A 106 -35.75 16.37 6.57
CA GLU A 106 -35.46 15.36 7.60
C GLU A 106 -35.52 13.93 7.02
N MET A 107 -36.57 13.60 6.24
CA MET A 107 -36.69 12.30 5.59
C MET A 107 -35.56 12.04 4.59
N LEU A 108 -35.21 13.05 3.79
CA LEU A 108 -34.10 12.95 2.82
C LEU A 108 -32.76 12.77 3.55
N ALA A 109 -32.52 13.52 4.62
CA ALA A 109 -31.33 13.42 5.46
C ALA A 109 -31.18 12.00 6.03
N ALA A 110 -32.25 11.46 6.63
CA ALA A 110 -32.27 10.10 7.14
C ALA A 110 -32.02 9.06 6.03
N ALA A 111 -32.68 9.22 4.88
CA ALA A 111 -32.49 8.32 3.73
C ALA A 111 -31.03 8.32 3.23
N LEU A 112 -30.37 9.48 3.19
CA LEU A 112 -28.96 9.59 2.80
C LEU A 112 -28.03 8.95 3.82
N VAL A 113 -28.25 9.15 5.13
CA VAL A 113 -27.45 8.46 6.15
C VAL A 113 -27.61 6.94 6.03
N VAL A 114 -28.84 6.45 5.89
CA VAL A 114 -29.12 5.02 5.70
C VAL A 114 -28.48 4.51 4.42
N ALA A 115 -28.57 5.24 3.31
CA ALA A 115 -27.93 4.87 2.05
C ALA A 115 -26.41 4.81 2.17
N GLY A 116 -25.79 5.79 2.83
CA GLY A 116 -24.35 5.81 3.11
C GLY A 116 -23.89 4.59 3.91
N LEU A 117 -24.63 4.25 4.97
CA LEU A 117 -24.38 3.06 5.79
C LEU A 117 -24.64 1.76 5.01
N ALA A 118 -25.68 1.72 4.18
CA ALA A 118 -25.99 0.56 3.34
C ALA A 118 -24.88 0.32 2.31
N ILE A 119 -24.37 1.36 1.64
CA ILE A 119 -23.23 1.26 0.72
C ILE A 119 -22.01 0.66 1.45
N MET A 120 -21.75 1.10 2.68
CA MET A 120 -20.67 0.56 3.51
C MET A 120 -20.88 -0.93 3.84
N GLY A 121 -22.10 -1.30 4.24
CA GLY A 121 -22.47 -2.68 4.55
C GLY A 121 -22.37 -3.61 3.35
N PHE A 122 -22.94 -3.21 2.20
CA PHE A 122 -22.82 -3.97 0.95
C PHE A 122 -21.36 -4.13 0.51
N HIS A 123 -20.54 -3.11 0.70
CA HIS A 123 -19.12 -3.19 0.40
C HIS A 123 -18.41 -4.26 1.25
N ARG A 124 -18.73 -4.38 2.55
CA ARG A 124 -18.19 -5.43 3.43
C ARG A 124 -18.59 -6.85 3.04
N LEU A 125 -19.79 -7.02 2.47
CA LEU A 125 -20.24 -8.33 1.96
C LEU A 125 -19.40 -8.81 0.76
N GLY A 126 -18.60 -7.93 0.14
CA GLY A 126 -17.68 -8.22 -0.98
C GLY A 126 -16.44 -9.04 -0.63
N ALA A 127 -16.47 -9.88 0.41
CA ALA A 127 -15.31 -10.60 0.92
C ALA A 127 -14.52 -11.42 -0.11
N LYS A 128 -15.22 -12.04 -1.08
CA LYS A 128 -14.58 -12.77 -2.19
C LYS A 128 -13.74 -11.85 -3.08
N SER A 129 -14.20 -10.62 -3.27
CA SER A 129 -13.50 -9.59 -4.03
C SER A 129 -12.22 -9.18 -3.31
N LYS A 130 -12.29 -8.97 -1.99
CA LYS A 130 -11.14 -8.62 -1.15
C LYS A 130 -10.08 -9.73 -1.08
N SER A 131 -10.50 -10.98 -0.84
CA SER A 131 -9.60 -12.15 -0.90
C SER A 131 -8.94 -12.27 -2.28
N ARG A 132 -9.70 -12.09 -3.37
CA ARG A 132 -9.12 -12.08 -4.71
C ARG A 132 -8.09 -10.97 -4.89
N ALA A 133 -8.39 -9.75 -4.48
CA ALA A 133 -7.46 -8.63 -4.61
C ALA A 133 -6.18 -8.81 -3.77
N LEU A 134 -6.29 -9.30 -2.54
CA LEU A 134 -5.14 -9.61 -1.69
C LEU A 134 -4.31 -10.76 -2.27
N GLY A 135 -4.96 -11.80 -2.81
CA GLY A 135 -4.29 -12.88 -3.51
C GLY A 135 -3.54 -12.38 -4.74
N GLN A 136 -4.18 -11.58 -5.58
CA GLN A 136 -3.53 -10.98 -6.76
C GLN A 136 -2.35 -10.07 -6.38
N ARG A 137 -2.47 -9.29 -5.31
CA ARG A 137 -1.36 -8.49 -4.78
C ARG A 137 -0.20 -9.37 -4.32
N PHE A 138 -0.49 -10.45 -3.61
CA PHE A 138 0.53 -11.42 -3.22
C PHE A 138 1.23 -12.01 -4.44
N GLY A 139 0.47 -12.45 -5.46
CA GLY A 139 1.00 -12.98 -6.71
C GLY A 139 1.92 -11.98 -7.42
N ALA A 140 1.50 -10.72 -7.54
CA ALA A 140 2.32 -9.65 -8.12
C ALA A 140 3.67 -9.50 -7.40
N GLU A 141 3.68 -9.48 -6.06
CA GLU A 141 4.91 -9.39 -5.30
C GLU A 141 5.76 -10.67 -5.37
N ARG A 142 5.15 -11.86 -5.47
CA ARG A 142 5.89 -13.12 -5.69
C ARG A 142 6.56 -13.16 -7.06
N VAL A 143 5.92 -12.60 -8.08
CA VAL A 143 6.54 -12.43 -9.41
C VAL A 143 7.74 -11.50 -9.33
N ARG A 144 7.65 -10.38 -8.58
CA ARG A 144 8.81 -9.50 -8.34
C ARG A 144 9.90 -10.22 -7.54
N ALA A 145 9.54 -10.95 -6.50
CA ALA A 145 10.48 -11.74 -5.70
C ALA A 145 11.20 -12.77 -6.58
N LEU A 146 10.48 -13.47 -7.48
CA LEU A 146 11.08 -14.40 -8.44
C LEU A 146 12.15 -13.71 -9.29
N TYR A 147 11.87 -12.52 -9.82
CA TYR A 147 12.82 -11.77 -10.63
C TYR A 147 14.15 -11.55 -9.90
N PHE A 148 14.10 -11.01 -8.68
CA PHE A 148 15.31 -10.73 -7.89
C PHE A 148 16.00 -12.00 -7.40
N GLN A 149 15.23 -12.95 -6.86
CA GLN A 149 15.77 -14.20 -6.33
C GLN A 149 16.40 -15.08 -7.41
N ALA A 150 15.80 -15.13 -8.61
CA ALA A 150 16.37 -15.86 -9.75
C ALA A 150 17.75 -15.30 -10.14
N VAL A 151 17.87 -13.97 -10.22
CA VAL A 151 19.16 -13.32 -10.51
C VAL A 151 20.17 -13.59 -9.40
N LEU A 152 19.76 -13.45 -8.13
CA LEU A 152 20.62 -13.69 -6.97
C LEU A 152 21.11 -15.13 -6.87
N ALA A 153 20.26 -16.11 -7.15
CA ALA A 153 20.60 -17.52 -7.10
C ALA A 153 21.51 -17.96 -8.26
N ASN A 154 21.59 -17.17 -9.33
CA ASN A 154 22.32 -17.50 -10.55
C ASN A 154 23.40 -16.44 -10.90
N LEU A 155 23.91 -15.67 -9.94
CA LEU A 155 24.78 -14.52 -10.20
C LEU A 155 26.00 -14.83 -11.07
N ASP A 156 26.64 -15.99 -10.89
CA ASP A 156 27.75 -16.42 -11.75
C ASP A 156 27.30 -16.47 -13.22
N LEU A 157 26.26 -17.26 -13.50
CA LEU A 157 25.70 -17.45 -14.83
C LEU A 157 25.21 -16.12 -15.42
N VAL A 158 24.49 -15.31 -14.64
CA VAL A 158 23.98 -14.00 -15.09
C VAL A 158 25.14 -13.06 -15.43
N SER A 159 26.21 -13.04 -14.63
CA SER A 159 27.37 -12.19 -14.89
C SER A 159 28.11 -12.59 -16.16
N ARG A 160 28.28 -13.90 -16.42
CA ARG A 160 28.87 -14.42 -17.67
C ARG A 160 27.98 -14.12 -18.89
N ALA A 161 26.66 -14.31 -18.75
CA ALA A 161 25.67 -14.05 -19.78
C ALA A 161 25.62 -12.58 -20.25
N MET A 162 26.20 -11.64 -19.50
CA MET A 162 26.33 -10.24 -19.94
C MET A 162 27.27 -10.09 -21.14
N THR A 163 28.21 -11.03 -21.34
CA THR A 163 29.23 -10.98 -22.40
C THR A 163 29.36 -12.25 -23.23
N ASP A 164 28.72 -13.35 -22.82
CA ASP A 164 28.78 -14.66 -23.49
C ASP A 164 27.37 -15.10 -23.94
N ASP A 165 27.23 -15.35 -25.24
CA ASP A 165 25.96 -15.75 -25.87
C ASP A 165 25.52 -17.17 -25.49
N ALA A 166 26.45 -18.08 -25.21
CA ALA A 166 26.13 -19.43 -24.76
C ALA A 166 25.56 -19.39 -23.34
N ALA A 167 26.22 -18.67 -22.43
CA ALA A 167 25.73 -18.41 -21.07
C ALA A 167 24.38 -17.65 -21.10
N LEU A 168 24.18 -16.73 -22.04
CA LEU A 168 22.89 -16.06 -22.21
C LEU A 168 21.77 -17.03 -22.64
N GLY A 169 22.07 -17.98 -23.53
CA GLY A 169 21.15 -19.05 -23.91
C GLY A 169 20.76 -19.91 -22.70
N GLU A 170 21.73 -20.33 -21.91
CA GLU A 170 21.53 -21.07 -20.66
C GLU A 170 20.66 -20.27 -19.67
N TRP A 171 20.96 -18.98 -19.47
CA TRP A 171 20.20 -18.10 -18.59
C TRP A 171 18.74 -17.92 -19.04
N LYS A 172 18.48 -17.82 -20.34
CA LYS A 172 17.11 -17.75 -20.88
C LYS A 172 16.33 -19.04 -20.62
N MET A 173 16.95 -20.20 -20.80
CA MET A 173 16.32 -21.49 -20.50
C MET A 173 16.04 -21.64 -19.00
N ALA A 174 16.98 -21.23 -18.14
CA ALA A 174 16.81 -21.26 -16.69
C ALA A 174 15.59 -20.41 -16.28
N ARG A 175 15.53 -19.14 -16.71
CA ARG A 175 14.41 -18.24 -16.45
C ARG A 175 13.06 -18.82 -16.89
N GLY A 176 12.98 -19.46 -18.06
CA GLY A 176 11.74 -20.08 -18.53
C GLY A 176 11.16 -21.09 -17.54
N ARG A 177 12.00 -22.00 -17.02
CA ARG A 177 11.60 -23.01 -16.03
C ARG A 177 11.23 -22.41 -14.67
N LEU A 178 11.85 -21.29 -14.31
CA LEU A 178 11.64 -20.68 -13.00
C LEU A 178 10.23 -20.09 -12.83
N LEU A 179 9.51 -19.84 -13.93
CA LEU A 179 8.12 -19.37 -13.88
C LEU A 179 7.18 -20.42 -13.27
N ASP A 180 7.51 -21.71 -13.37
CA ASP A 180 6.69 -22.83 -12.87
C ASP A 180 6.63 -22.88 -11.33
N HIS A 181 7.47 -22.11 -10.63
CA HIS A 181 7.42 -21.99 -9.17
C HIS A 181 6.36 -21.00 -8.68
N LEU A 182 5.75 -20.21 -9.56
CA LEU A 182 4.72 -19.26 -9.16
C LEU A 182 3.35 -19.95 -9.08
N PRO A 183 2.55 -19.64 -8.05
CA PRO A 183 1.18 -20.14 -7.98
C PRO A 183 0.36 -19.58 -9.14
N GLU A 184 -0.70 -20.28 -9.53
CA GLU A 184 -1.67 -19.76 -10.50
C GLU A 184 -2.56 -18.68 -9.85
N PRO A 185 -2.98 -17.64 -10.59
CA PRO A 185 -3.78 -16.54 -10.05
C PRO A 185 -5.11 -16.97 -9.42
N GLU A 186 -5.68 -18.07 -9.91
CA GLU A 186 -6.97 -18.63 -9.48
C GLU A 186 -6.89 -19.27 -8.09
N ASP A 187 -5.72 -19.76 -7.68
CA ASP A 187 -5.52 -20.48 -6.42
C ASP A 187 -5.27 -19.51 -5.23
N LEU A 188 -4.72 -18.34 -5.52
CA LEU A 188 -4.32 -17.36 -4.51
C LEU A 188 -5.43 -16.88 -3.58
N PRO A 189 -6.68 -16.62 -4.02
CA PRO A 189 -7.76 -16.19 -3.14
C PRO A 189 -8.00 -17.17 -1.98
N GLY A 190 -7.92 -18.48 -2.25
CA GLY A 190 -8.10 -19.53 -1.25
C GLY A 190 -6.97 -19.59 -0.22
N GLN A 191 -5.78 -19.08 -0.56
CA GLN A 191 -4.61 -19.07 0.31
C GLN A 191 -4.57 -17.88 1.27
N VAL A 192 -5.28 -16.79 0.99
CA VAL A 192 -5.25 -15.55 1.79
C VAL A 192 -5.43 -15.76 3.30
N PRO A 193 -6.36 -16.61 3.79
CA PRO A 193 -6.48 -16.86 5.23
C PRO A 193 -5.19 -17.41 5.86
N LYS A 194 -4.51 -18.33 5.17
CA LYS A 194 -3.19 -18.84 5.58
C LYS A 194 -2.14 -17.74 5.48
N LEU A 195 -2.17 -16.94 4.39
CA LEU A 195 -1.24 -15.82 4.18
C LEU A 195 -1.40 -14.68 5.19
N ALA A 196 -2.56 -14.59 5.85
CA ALA A 196 -2.82 -13.60 6.88
C ALA A 196 -2.29 -13.99 8.28
N GLY A 197 -1.88 -15.25 8.44
CA GLY A 197 -1.27 -15.77 9.66
C GLY A 197 0.17 -15.29 9.87
N PRO A 198 0.77 -15.58 11.04
CA PRO A 198 2.18 -15.30 11.30
C PRO A 198 3.08 -15.98 10.27
N VAL A 199 4.29 -15.43 10.11
CA VAL A 199 5.36 -16.07 9.32
C VAL A 199 6.21 -16.84 10.33
N ASP A 200 6.18 -18.16 10.22
CA ASP A 200 6.88 -19.03 11.16
C ASP A 200 8.34 -19.27 10.75
N ASP A 201 8.64 -19.16 9.45
CA ASP A 201 9.96 -19.41 8.89
C ASP A 201 10.28 -18.44 7.73
N ASP A 202 11.52 -17.94 7.71
CA ASP A 202 12.05 -17.12 6.61
C ASP A 202 12.26 -17.93 5.32
N ALA A 203 12.26 -19.26 5.40
CA ALA A 203 12.25 -20.13 4.22
C ALA A 203 11.06 -19.83 3.30
N GLU A 204 9.92 -19.39 3.84
CA GLU A 204 8.74 -19.00 3.04
C GLU A 204 8.99 -17.78 2.13
N ALA A 205 9.99 -16.95 2.44
CA ALA A 205 10.33 -15.80 1.62
C ALA A 205 10.84 -16.21 0.24
N TRP A 206 11.35 -17.43 0.08
CA TRP A 206 11.93 -17.93 -1.16
C TRP A 206 10.86 -18.52 -2.10
N VAL A 207 10.92 -18.18 -3.38
CA VAL A 207 10.03 -18.71 -4.42
C VAL A 207 10.36 -20.15 -4.73
N ALA A 208 11.65 -20.46 -4.87
CA ALA A 208 12.15 -21.82 -4.94
C ALA A 208 12.78 -22.19 -3.58
N PRO A 209 12.30 -23.23 -2.87
CA PRO A 209 12.79 -23.59 -1.53
C PRO A 209 14.30 -23.78 -1.44
N GLU A 210 14.93 -24.31 -2.49
CA GLU A 210 16.38 -24.53 -2.57
C GLU A 210 17.19 -23.24 -2.42
N TRP A 211 16.63 -22.08 -2.75
CA TRP A 211 17.31 -20.79 -2.64
C TRP A 211 17.37 -20.26 -1.21
N SER A 212 16.69 -20.89 -0.26
CA SER A 212 16.86 -20.62 1.18
C SER A 212 18.31 -20.83 1.62
N ASN A 213 19.03 -21.73 0.95
CA ASN A 213 20.46 -21.94 1.12
C ASN A 213 21.24 -21.11 0.09
N PRO A 214 22.12 -20.19 0.53
CA PRO A 214 22.89 -19.38 -0.40
C PRO A 214 23.93 -20.23 -1.15
N PRO A 215 24.07 -20.07 -2.48
CA PRO A 215 25.23 -20.60 -3.19
C PRO A 215 26.52 -19.90 -2.72
N PRO A 216 27.69 -20.49 -2.95
CA PRO A 216 28.96 -19.81 -2.69
C PRO A 216 29.03 -18.51 -3.50
N PRO A 217 29.63 -17.43 -2.96
CA PRO A 217 29.80 -16.18 -3.69
C PRO A 217 30.58 -16.43 -4.99
N PRO A 218 30.13 -15.88 -6.13
CA PRO A 218 30.88 -15.97 -7.38
C PRO A 218 32.18 -15.19 -7.30
N GLU A 219 33.14 -15.57 -8.16
CA GLU A 219 34.41 -14.87 -8.30
C GLU A 219 34.18 -13.39 -8.67
N PRO A 220 34.91 -12.44 -8.04
CA PRO A 220 34.77 -11.02 -8.37
C PRO A 220 35.05 -10.72 -9.84
N SER A 221 34.13 -10.00 -10.48
CA SER A 221 34.27 -9.50 -11.85
C SER A 221 33.62 -8.13 -12.03
N ALA A 222 34.00 -7.39 -13.07
CA ALA A 222 33.39 -6.10 -13.38
C ALA A 222 31.89 -6.23 -13.70
N GLN A 223 31.50 -7.33 -14.33
CA GLN A 223 30.11 -7.69 -14.65
C GLN A 223 29.31 -7.93 -13.37
N LEU A 224 29.87 -8.71 -12.43
CA LEU A 224 29.24 -8.94 -11.12
C LEU A 224 29.08 -7.63 -10.35
N GLU A 225 30.09 -6.76 -10.31
CA GLU A 225 29.99 -5.47 -9.61
C GLU A 225 28.92 -4.56 -10.23
N LEU A 226 28.86 -4.50 -11.57
CA LEU A 226 27.80 -3.79 -12.27
C LEU A 226 26.42 -4.35 -11.93
N LEU A 227 26.25 -5.68 -11.98
CA LEU A 227 24.99 -6.36 -11.68
C LEU A 227 24.53 -6.08 -10.24
N LEU A 228 25.42 -6.22 -9.25
CA LEU A 228 25.11 -5.94 -7.84
C LEU A 228 24.67 -4.49 -7.63
N ARG A 229 25.36 -3.53 -8.28
CA ARG A 229 24.99 -2.10 -8.22
C ARG A 229 23.62 -1.83 -8.84
N LEU A 230 23.29 -2.49 -9.96
CA LEU A 230 21.97 -2.37 -10.58
C LEU A 230 20.88 -2.97 -9.68
N LEU A 231 21.12 -4.13 -9.08
CA LEU A 231 20.19 -4.77 -8.14
C LEU A 231 19.95 -3.90 -6.91
N ARG A 232 20.99 -3.28 -6.34
CA ARG A 232 20.84 -2.31 -5.25
C ARG A 232 19.96 -1.13 -5.67
N GLY A 233 20.19 -0.56 -6.85
CA GLY A 233 19.37 0.54 -7.36
C GLY A 233 17.91 0.14 -7.58
N GLN A 234 17.66 -1.01 -8.21
CA GLN A 234 16.30 -1.49 -8.47
C GLN A 234 15.55 -1.90 -7.20
N ARG A 235 16.21 -2.65 -6.32
CA ARG A 235 15.56 -3.33 -5.20
C ARG A 235 15.61 -2.58 -3.88
N MET A 236 16.71 -1.90 -3.57
CA MET A 236 16.85 -1.18 -2.29
C MET A 236 16.48 0.29 -2.46
N ASP A 237 17.11 0.99 -3.41
CA ASP A 237 16.85 2.42 -3.62
C ASP A 237 15.39 2.65 -4.03
N GLY A 238 14.88 1.88 -4.99
CA GLY A 238 13.47 1.97 -5.40
C GLY A 238 12.47 1.72 -4.26
N GLN A 239 12.78 0.80 -3.33
CA GLN A 239 11.92 0.53 -2.18
C GLN A 239 12.00 1.64 -1.13
N ILE A 240 13.17 2.22 -0.90
CA ILE A 240 13.32 3.40 -0.03
C ILE A 240 12.52 4.56 -0.59
N ASP A 241 12.71 4.90 -1.86
CA ASP A 241 12.00 6.00 -2.52
C ASP A 241 10.47 5.79 -2.46
N TYR A 242 10.00 4.56 -2.70
CA TYR A 242 8.58 4.20 -2.56
C TYR A 242 8.05 4.48 -1.15
N VAL A 243 8.77 4.06 -0.12
CA VAL A 243 8.32 4.17 1.28
C VAL A 243 8.42 5.59 1.79
N GLU A 244 9.48 6.33 1.44
CA GLU A 244 9.63 7.75 1.79
C GLU A 244 8.47 8.58 1.22
N ARG A 245 8.07 8.33 -0.05
CA ARG A 245 6.87 8.94 -0.63
C ARG A 245 5.59 8.57 0.12
N LYS A 246 5.45 7.32 0.57
CA LYS A 246 4.32 6.87 1.41
C LYS A 246 4.27 7.54 2.78
N LEU A 247 5.43 7.80 3.37
CA LEU A 247 5.58 8.42 4.70
C LEU A 247 5.64 9.95 4.67
N GLY A 248 5.67 10.56 3.49
CA GLY A 248 5.76 12.01 3.31
C GLY A 248 4.61 12.80 3.93
N ALA A 249 4.68 14.13 3.84
CA ALA A 249 3.76 15.04 4.51
C ALA A 249 2.42 15.29 3.78
N SER A 250 2.13 14.59 2.68
CA SER A 250 0.87 14.78 1.94
C SER A 250 -0.33 14.29 2.75
N LEU A 251 -1.53 14.84 2.54
CA LEU A 251 -2.77 14.22 3.04
C LEU A 251 -3.05 12.86 2.37
N GLY A 252 -2.29 12.51 1.34
CA GLY A 252 -2.23 11.17 0.78
C GLY A 252 -1.61 10.15 1.72
N ALA A 253 -0.70 10.58 2.61
CA ALA A 253 0.08 9.69 3.47
C ALA A 253 -0.77 9.11 4.63
N PRO A 254 -0.60 7.82 4.97
CA PRO A 254 -1.37 7.17 6.03
C PRO A 254 -1.28 7.89 7.38
N GLY A 255 -0.08 8.35 7.75
CA GLY A 255 0.15 9.06 9.02
C GLY A 255 -0.60 10.40 9.12
N GLN A 256 -0.61 11.17 8.03
CA GLN A 256 -1.34 12.45 7.98
C GLN A 256 -2.84 12.24 7.97
N ARG A 257 -3.34 11.24 7.24
CA ARG A 257 -4.76 10.88 7.27
C ARG A 257 -5.20 10.48 8.69
N ALA A 258 -4.41 9.65 9.37
CA ALA A 258 -4.68 9.28 10.76
C ALA A 258 -4.66 10.50 11.70
N ALA A 259 -3.75 11.46 11.49
CA ALA A 259 -3.71 12.70 12.27
C ALA A 259 -4.97 13.56 12.06
N VAL A 260 -5.38 13.76 10.80
CA VAL A 260 -6.60 14.51 10.46
C VAL A 260 -7.85 13.83 11.02
N VAL A 261 -7.97 12.51 10.87
CA VAL A 261 -9.09 11.75 11.42
C VAL A 261 -9.16 11.90 12.95
N ARG A 262 -8.02 11.77 13.65
CA ARG A 262 -7.97 11.98 15.11
C ARG A 262 -8.34 13.40 15.51
N MET A 263 -7.87 14.41 14.77
CA MET A 263 -8.22 15.80 15.02
C MET A 263 -9.73 16.03 14.85
N LEU A 264 -10.31 15.57 13.74
CA LEU A 264 -11.75 15.68 13.46
C LEU A 264 -12.57 14.95 14.52
N SER A 265 -12.17 13.73 14.92
CA SER A 265 -12.84 12.99 16.00
C SER A 265 -12.83 13.76 17.32
N ARG A 266 -11.72 14.40 17.69
CA ARG A 266 -11.64 15.22 18.91
C ARG A 266 -12.55 16.44 18.84
N LEU A 267 -12.58 17.13 17.68
CA LEU A 267 -13.47 18.28 17.47
C LEU A 267 -14.95 17.87 17.58
N LEU A 268 -15.33 16.75 16.94
CA LEU A 268 -16.69 16.23 17.00
C LEU A 268 -17.08 15.77 18.41
N LEU A 269 -16.18 15.12 19.16
CA LEU A 269 -16.43 14.78 20.56
C LEU A 269 -16.58 16.03 21.44
N GLY A 270 -15.78 17.07 21.19
CA GLY A 270 -15.92 18.37 21.86
C GLY A 270 -17.29 19.00 21.58
N ALA A 271 -17.70 19.01 20.31
CA ALA A 271 -19.02 19.49 19.90
C ALA A 271 -20.16 18.69 20.55
N ALA A 272 -20.04 17.35 20.59
CA ALA A 272 -20.99 16.47 21.27
C ALA A 272 -21.08 16.77 22.77
N GLY A 273 -19.94 16.98 23.44
CA GLY A 273 -19.90 17.32 24.86
C GLY A 273 -20.56 18.67 25.15
N VAL A 274 -20.28 19.70 24.34
CA VAL A 274 -20.88 21.03 24.49
C VAL A 274 -22.39 20.98 24.24
N THR A 275 -22.83 20.36 23.14
CA THR A 275 -24.26 20.30 22.79
C THR A 275 -25.05 19.41 23.74
N GLY A 276 -24.48 18.31 24.21
CA GLY A 276 -25.07 17.48 25.26
C GLY A 276 -25.20 18.22 26.59
N ALA A 277 -24.20 19.03 26.96
CA ALA A 277 -24.26 19.86 28.15
C ALA A 277 -25.34 20.95 28.04
N ILE A 278 -25.47 21.59 26.87
CA ILE A 278 -26.55 22.56 26.60
C ILE A 278 -27.92 21.89 26.76
N ALA A 279 -28.12 20.72 26.14
CA ALA A 279 -29.37 19.96 26.29
C ALA A 279 -29.67 19.65 27.76
N ALA A 280 -28.67 19.21 28.52
CA ALA A 280 -28.82 18.93 29.95
C ALA A 280 -29.20 20.17 30.77
N VAL A 281 -28.58 21.34 30.51
CA VAL A 281 -28.90 22.60 31.18
C VAL A 281 -30.33 23.06 30.84
N LEU A 282 -30.75 22.96 29.58
CA LEU A 282 -32.11 23.32 29.18
C LEU A 282 -33.15 22.46 29.91
N VAL A 283 -32.94 21.14 29.97
CA VAL A 283 -33.88 20.21 30.61
C VAL A 283 -33.85 20.33 32.14
N LEU A 284 -32.67 20.20 32.74
CA LEU A 284 -32.53 20.10 34.20
C LEU A 284 -32.49 21.48 34.89
N GLY A 285 -31.88 22.47 34.26
CA GLY A 285 -31.69 23.81 34.82
C GLY A 285 -32.84 24.76 34.50
N MET A 286 -33.46 24.62 33.32
CA MET A 286 -34.51 25.54 32.85
C MET A 286 -35.89 24.88 32.74
N GLY A 287 -36.00 23.58 33.05
CA GLY A 287 -37.27 22.85 33.03
C GLY A 287 -37.88 22.67 31.63
N ARG A 288 -37.08 22.79 30.57
CA ARG A 288 -37.54 22.56 29.18
C ARG A 288 -37.87 21.09 28.95
N ALA A 289 -38.87 20.84 28.10
CA ALA A 289 -39.25 19.48 27.73
C ALA A 289 -38.30 18.92 26.67
N LEU A 290 -38.14 17.59 26.62
CA LEU A 290 -37.33 16.94 25.58
C LEU A 290 -37.85 17.18 24.15
N GLY A 291 -39.13 17.53 24.01
CA GLY A 291 -39.76 17.87 22.74
C GLY A 291 -39.53 19.31 22.29
N ASP A 292 -38.96 20.17 23.15
CA ASP A 292 -38.69 21.56 22.79
C ASP A 292 -37.61 21.62 21.70
N THR A 293 -37.81 22.49 20.71
CA THR A 293 -36.98 22.56 19.49
C THR A 293 -35.48 22.71 19.78
N ASP A 294 -35.13 23.52 20.78
CA ASP A 294 -33.76 23.77 21.21
C ASP A 294 -33.11 22.54 21.85
N VAL A 295 -33.85 21.83 22.70
CA VAL A 295 -33.41 20.56 23.31
C VAL A 295 -33.25 19.47 22.25
N LYS A 296 -34.23 19.31 21.35
CA LYS A 296 -34.20 18.34 20.26
C LYS A 296 -32.97 18.56 19.36
N LEU A 297 -32.74 19.80 18.92
CA LEU A 297 -31.60 20.13 18.07
C LEU A 297 -30.26 19.82 18.76
N ALA A 298 -30.12 20.17 20.04
CA ALA A 298 -28.89 19.91 20.79
C ALA A 298 -28.62 18.39 20.93
N LEU A 299 -29.65 17.58 21.16
CA LEU A 299 -29.54 16.12 21.21
C LEU A 299 -29.21 15.51 19.85
N GLU A 300 -29.81 16.01 18.76
CA GLU A 300 -29.53 15.53 17.40
C GLU A 300 -28.08 15.83 16.97
N VAL A 301 -27.57 17.03 17.26
CA VAL A 301 -26.16 17.38 17.02
C VAL A 301 -25.25 16.45 17.83
N THR A 302 -25.58 16.23 19.11
CA THR A 302 -24.82 15.33 19.98
C THR A 302 -24.76 13.91 19.40
N ALA A 303 -25.91 13.35 19.06
CA ALA A 303 -26.01 12.01 18.49
C ALA A 303 -25.28 11.89 17.15
N GLY A 304 -25.48 12.86 16.25
CA GLY A 304 -24.80 12.92 14.96
C GLY A 304 -23.28 12.99 15.09
N ALA A 305 -22.78 13.82 16.00
CA ALA A 305 -21.35 13.94 16.28
C ALA A 305 -20.77 12.64 16.86
N VAL A 306 -21.46 11.97 17.79
CA VAL A 306 -21.03 10.67 18.32
C VAL A 306 -20.98 9.61 17.23
N VAL A 307 -22.01 9.51 16.38
CA VAL A 307 -22.04 8.57 15.25
C VAL A 307 -20.90 8.85 14.26
N ALA A 308 -20.65 10.13 13.95
CA ALA A 308 -19.54 10.52 13.08
C ALA A 308 -18.17 10.15 13.69
N VAL A 309 -17.98 10.33 15.00
CA VAL A 309 -16.77 9.89 15.70
C VAL A 309 -16.61 8.38 15.63
N MET A 310 -17.68 7.61 15.85
CA MET A 310 -17.62 6.16 15.72
C MET A 310 -17.26 5.73 14.29
N ALA A 311 -17.80 6.39 13.27
CA ALA A 311 -17.46 6.12 11.88
C ALA A 311 -15.98 6.44 11.58
N LEU A 312 -15.49 7.60 12.02
CA LEU A 312 -14.09 7.99 11.91
C LEU A 312 -13.16 7.04 12.70
N ALA A 313 -13.58 6.61 13.88
CA ALA A 313 -12.89 5.60 14.66
C ALA A 313 -12.85 4.27 13.90
N MET A 314 -13.93 3.81 13.25
CA MET A 314 -13.85 2.61 12.42
C MET A 314 -12.85 2.72 11.26
N LEU A 315 -12.72 3.92 10.66
CA LEU A 315 -11.71 4.19 9.63
C LEU A 315 -10.28 4.20 10.19
N ASN A 316 -10.09 4.62 11.44
CA ASN A 316 -8.79 4.77 12.09
C ASN A 316 -8.37 3.52 12.92
N ASP A 317 -9.24 3.03 13.79
CA ASP A 317 -9.10 1.88 14.69
C ASP A 317 -9.20 0.52 14.00
N GLY A 318 -9.59 0.48 12.73
CA GLY A 318 -9.25 -0.63 11.84
C GLY A 318 -7.73 -0.84 11.72
N ARG A 319 -6.91 -0.01 12.37
CA ARG A 319 -5.44 0.02 12.38
C ARG A 319 -4.82 0.15 11.00
N LEU A 320 -5.61 0.42 9.97
CA LEU A 320 -5.11 0.49 8.60
C LEU A 320 -4.21 1.71 8.44
N LEU A 321 -4.65 2.91 8.82
CA LEU A 321 -3.88 4.12 8.55
C LEU A 321 -2.66 4.29 9.46
N ALA A 322 -2.87 4.23 10.79
CA ALA A 322 -1.77 4.35 11.75
C ALA A 322 -0.85 3.12 11.70
N GLY A 323 -1.42 1.91 11.60
CA GLY A 323 -0.64 0.68 11.49
C GLY A 323 0.11 0.57 10.17
N ASP A 324 -0.42 1.05 9.04
CA ASP A 324 0.36 1.15 7.80
C ASP A 324 1.50 2.16 7.94
N ALA A 325 1.30 3.30 8.60
CA ALA A 325 2.38 4.26 8.83
C ALA A 325 3.51 3.64 9.66
N GLU A 326 3.18 2.96 10.77
CA GLU A 326 4.15 2.24 11.60
C GLU A 326 4.85 1.12 10.82
N ARG A 327 4.09 0.34 10.04
CA ARG A 327 4.62 -0.72 9.17
C ARG A 327 5.60 -0.17 8.14
N TYR A 328 5.24 0.90 7.44
CA TYR A 328 6.13 1.55 6.48
C TYR A 328 7.38 2.13 7.15
N ALA A 329 7.28 2.72 8.34
CA ALA A 329 8.44 3.22 9.08
C ALA A 329 9.40 2.07 9.47
N ALA A 330 8.86 0.96 9.97
CA ALA A 330 9.65 -0.23 10.31
C ALA A 330 10.31 -0.85 9.06
N TYR A 331 9.57 -0.93 7.96
CA TYR A 331 10.07 -1.41 6.67
C TYR A 331 11.19 -0.50 6.13
N LEU A 332 11.01 0.83 6.13
CA LEU A 332 12.04 1.78 5.73
C LEU A 332 13.32 1.61 6.54
N ALA A 333 13.21 1.49 7.87
CA ALA A 333 14.35 1.27 8.75
C ALA A 333 15.10 -0.03 8.40
N ALA A 334 14.37 -1.13 8.14
CA ALA A 334 14.94 -2.42 7.76
C ALA A 334 15.65 -2.36 6.39
N VAL A 335 15.01 -1.80 5.37
CA VAL A 335 15.60 -1.64 4.03
C VAL A 335 16.83 -0.73 4.07
N SER A 336 16.78 0.36 4.84
CA SER A 336 17.90 1.32 4.98
C SER A 336 19.10 0.67 5.67
N LYS A 337 18.86 -0.19 6.66
CA LYS A 337 19.90 -1.00 7.30
C LYS A 337 20.53 -1.96 6.30
N ALA A 338 19.73 -2.71 5.53
CA ALA A 338 20.23 -3.62 4.50
C ALA A 338 21.05 -2.87 3.43
N ARG A 339 20.58 -1.71 2.96
CA ARG A 339 21.32 -0.83 2.03
C ARG A 339 22.65 -0.37 2.60
N THR A 340 22.67 0.04 3.87
CA THR A 340 23.92 0.48 4.53
C THR A 340 24.94 -0.66 4.62
N ARG A 341 24.48 -1.89 4.93
CA ARG A 341 25.34 -3.09 4.92
C ARG A 341 25.87 -3.39 3.52
N PHE A 342 25.00 -3.31 2.51
CA PHE A 342 25.38 -3.48 1.11
C PHE A 342 26.48 -2.49 0.69
N ASP A 343 26.32 -1.21 1.02
CA ASP A 343 27.24 -0.15 0.59
C ASP A 343 28.62 -0.26 1.28
N ARG A 344 28.68 -0.78 2.52
CA ARG A 344 29.93 -0.93 3.30
C ARG A 344 30.61 -2.28 3.10
N GLY A 345 29.87 -3.29 2.61
CA GLY A 345 30.30 -4.67 2.57
C GLY A 345 31.13 -5.08 1.35
N GLY A 346 31.90 -6.15 1.49
CA GLY A 346 32.46 -6.90 0.37
C GLY A 346 31.38 -7.70 -0.39
N VAL A 347 31.77 -8.50 -1.38
CA VAL A 347 30.83 -9.28 -2.22
C VAL A 347 29.90 -10.13 -1.34
N ALA A 348 30.44 -10.94 -0.43
CA ALA A 348 29.64 -11.80 0.45
C ALA A 348 28.59 -11.01 1.27
N GLU A 349 28.97 -9.86 1.83
CA GLU A 349 28.07 -9.04 2.64
C GLU A 349 27.00 -8.35 1.77
N LYS A 350 27.35 -7.94 0.54
CA LYS A 350 26.37 -7.45 -0.46
C LYS A 350 25.33 -8.51 -0.80
N LEU A 351 25.75 -9.77 -0.97
CA LEU A 351 24.83 -10.88 -1.21
C LEU A 351 23.92 -11.12 -0.02
N THR A 352 24.49 -11.16 1.19
CA THR A 352 23.71 -11.28 2.43
C THR A 352 22.68 -10.18 2.56
N ALA A 353 23.04 -8.92 2.28
CA ALA A 353 22.13 -7.79 2.33
C ALA A 353 21.01 -7.87 1.28
N LEU A 354 21.30 -8.32 0.04
CA LEU A 354 20.27 -8.54 -0.98
C LEU A 354 19.33 -9.69 -0.61
N ARG A 355 19.83 -10.76 0.01
CA ARG A 355 18.98 -11.85 0.51
C ARG A 355 18.11 -11.42 1.69
N GLU A 356 18.68 -10.65 2.63
CA GLU A 356 17.94 -10.05 3.76
C GLU A 356 16.80 -9.15 3.23
N MET A 357 17.06 -8.41 2.16
CA MET A 357 16.05 -7.57 1.51
C MET A 357 14.83 -8.38 1.02
N GLU A 358 15.02 -9.57 0.47
CA GLU A 358 13.90 -10.42 0.04
C GLU A 358 13.05 -10.91 1.22
N VAL A 359 13.69 -11.25 2.36
CA VAL A 359 12.98 -11.60 3.60
C VAL A 359 12.21 -10.40 4.15
N ILE A 360 12.82 -9.21 4.17
CA ILE A 360 12.18 -7.97 4.61
C ILE A 360 10.94 -7.66 3.75
N CYS A 361 11.05 -7.76 2.42
CA CYS A 361 9.92 -7.56 1.49
C CYS A 361 8.80 -8.57 1.72
N TYR A 362 9.13 -9.85 1.90
CA TYR A 362 8.14 -10.89 2.16
C TYR A 362 7.40 -10.65 3.48
N ARG A 363 8.12 -10.33 4.56
CA ARG A 363 7.52 -10.05 5.87
C ARG A 363 6.61 -8.82 5.82
N ASP A 364 6.98 -7.75 5.11
CA ASP A 364 6.11 -6.58 4.91
C ASP A 364 4.82 -6.96 4.16
N LEU A 365 4.94 -7.72 3.06
CA LEU A 365 3.79 -8.22 2.31
C LEU A 365 2.86 -9.06 3.18
N ARG A 366 3.42 -9.94 4.02
CA ARG A 366 2.65 -10.78 4.95
C ARG A 366 1.94 -9.94 6.01
N ALA A 367 2.62 -8.95 6.57
CA ALA A 367 2.01 -8.00 7.49
C ALA A 367 0.87 -7.21 6.82
N PHE A 368 1.06 -6.76 5.58
CA PHE A 368 0.04 -6.09 4.78
C PHE A 368 -1.20 -6.96 4.58
N ILE A 369 -1.01 -8.19 4.10
CA ILE A 369 -2.11 -9.15 3.87
C ILE A 369 -2.84 -9.45 5.18
N GLY A 370 -2.10 -9.69 6.27
CA GLY A 370 -2.67 -9.95 7.57
C GLY A 370 -3.52 -8.78 8.08
N ALA A 371 -3.00 -7.56 8.02
CA ALA A 371 -3.73 -6.35 8.44
C ALA A 371 -5.00 -6.13 7.61
N HIS A 372 -4.91 -6.28 6.29
CA HIS A 372 -6.04 -6.05 5.39
C HIS A 372 -7.04 -7.20 5.42
N TRP A 373 -6.63 -8.44 5.67
CA TRP A 373 -7.56 -9.56 5.82
C TRP A 373 -8.40 -9.43 7.10
N ARG A 374 -7.76 -9.06 8.22
CA ARG A 374 -8.44 -8.88 9.52
C ARG A 374 -9.39 -7.69 9.55
N SER A 375 -9.21 -6.69 8.69
CA SER A 375 -10.12 -5.54 8.57
C SER A 375 -11.41 -5.85 7.77
N ARG A 376 -11.75 -7.13 7.59
CA ARG A 376 -12.98 -7.57 6.91
C ARG A 376 -14.22 -7.32 7.78
#